data_AF-A0A4Q3WV70-F1
#
_entry.id   AF-A0A4Q3WV70-F1
#
_cell.length_a   1.000
_cell.length_b   1.000
_cell.length_c   1.000
_cell.angle_alpha   90.00
_cell.angle_beta   90.00
_cell.angle_gamma   90.00
#
_symmetry.space_group_name_H-M   'P 1'
#
loop_
_entity.id
_entity.type
_entity.pdbx_description
1 polymer ?
#
loop_
_entity_poly.entity_id
_entity_poly.type
_entity_poly.pdbx_seq_one_letter_code
_entity_poly.pdbx_strand_id
1 'polypeptide(L)'
;MKLFGSALAGRLALTTLFASLSMGHSALAITDAQEIAMGRKMAQEAVMFRAPELSPDAPASIRVQRIGARFARLSARRNIPYTYKVLNDRKTLNAFAAPGGPIFITLKLVNFARNDAELASILGHETAHIDQKHLSKRLDKYQRAQHSAALLSKKLLGSSGARKHEDFWRGLTTVGFALTELAYSRENESEADKLSARWMSKLGYDPRATVNIFTRMREREKNSVSDLQRYFSTHPPMADRVKLLQTMIEAEGLLKIAASAGGPRLNDITLQPLEKMKAGAR
;
A
#
# COMPACT_ATOMS: atom_id res chain seq x y z
N MET A 1 -33.83 -46.64 -54.18
CA MET A 1 -34.82 -46.97 -53.14
C MET A 1 -34.09 -46.91 -51.79
N LYS A 2 -34.55 -46.01 -50.91
CA LYS A 2 -34.20 -45.75 -49.48
C LYS A 2 -32.92 -46.37 -48.90
N LEU A 3 -32.03 -45.50 -48.39
CA LEU A 3 -31.29 -45.75 -47.15
C LEU A 3 -31.44 -44.57 -46.19
N PHE A 4 -31.87 -44.92 -44.98
CA PHE A 4 -32.13 -44.07 -43.82
C PHE A 4 -30.83 -43.83 -43.03
N GLY A 5 -30.75 -42.65 -42.39
CA GLY A 5 -30.33 -42.53 -40.99
C GLY A 5 -28.85 -42.29 -40.69
N SER A 6 -28.52 -41.10 -40.20
CA SER A 6 -28.12 -40.90 -38.79
C SER A 6 -27.73 -39.44 -38.53
N ALA A 7 -28.68 -38.67 -38.01
CA ALA A 7 -28.42 -37.39 -37.37
C ALA A 7 -28.17 -37.64 -35.87
N LEU A 8 -26.91 -37.78 -35.43
CA LEU A 8 -26.55 -37.63 -34.01
C LEU A 8 -25.02 -37.57 -33.79
N ALA A 9 -24.37 -36.47 -34.18
CA ALA A 9 -22.97 -36.25 -33.81
C ALA A 9 -22.69 -34.74 -33.65
N GLY A 10 -23.32 -34.11 -32.66
CA GLY A 10 -23.15 -32.67 -32.48
C GLY A 10 -23.68 -32.16 -31.16
N ARG A 11 -23.33 -32.80 -30.04
CA ARG A 11 -23.67 -32.23 -28.71
C ARG A 11 -22.90 -32.77 -27.49
N LEU A 12 -21.67 -33.26 -27.66
CA LEU A 12 -20.86 -33.72 -26.53
C LEU A 12 -19.40 -33.23 -26.59
N ALA A 13 -19.20 -31.92 -26.70
CA ALA A 13 -17.85 -31.33 -26.63
C ALA A 13 -17.81 -29.94 -25.96
N LEU A 14 -18.84 -29.55 -25.21
CA LEU A 14 -18.92 -28.23 -24.57
C LEU A 14 -19.00 -28.25 -23.04
N THR A 15 -19.02 -29.43 -22.41
CA THR A 15 -19.17 -29.57 -20.95
C THR A 15 -17.87 -29.87 -20.20
N THR A 16 -16.78 -30.23 -20.89
CA THR A 16 -15.48 -30.48 -20.25
C THR A 16 -14.55 -29.25 -20.20
N LEU A 17 -14.94 -28.11 -20.80
CA LEU A 17 -14.10 -26.91 -20.82
C LEU A 17 -14.19 -26.05 -19.54
N PHE A 18 -15.21 -26.26 -18.70
CA PHE A 18 -15.39 -25.47 -17.46
C PHE A 18 -14.92 -26.18 -16.18
N ALA A 19 -14.76 -27.51 -16.19
CA ALA A 19 -14.44 -28.27 -14.98
C ALA A 19 -12.95 -28.25 -14.59
N SER A 20 -12.05 -27.88 -15.50
CA SER A 20 -10.61 -27.79 -15.21
C SER A 20 -10.11 -26.40 -14.80
N LEU A 21 -10.99 -25.38 -14.78
CA LEU A 21 -10.61 -24.02 -14.39
C LEU A 21 -10.77 -23.74 -12.88
N SER A 22 -11.45 -24.60 -12.11
CA SER A 22 -11.69 -24.33 -10.69
C SER A 22 -10.54 -24.76 -9.76
N MET A 23 -9.70 -25.71 -10.17
CA MET A 23 -8.56 -26.20 -9.35
C MET A 23 -7.30 -25.32 -9.41
N GLY A 24 -7.31 -24.21 -10.14
CA GLY A 24 -6.13 -23.34 -10.33
C GLY A 24 -5.98 -22.18 -9.31
N HIS A 25 -6.95 -21.98 -8.41
CA HIS A 25 -6.96 -20.79 -7.54
C HIS A 25 -5.89 -20.78 -6.44
N SER A 26 -5.31 -21.93 -6.09
CA SER A 26 -4.41 -22.05 -4.93
C SER A 26 -2.92 -22.14 -5.27
N ALA A 27 -2.53 -22.47 -6.51
CA ALA A 27 -1.12 -22.73 -6.85
C ALA A 27 -0.33 -21.48 -7.29
N LEU A 28 -0.98 -20.31 -7.39
CA LEU A 28 -0.39 -19.09 -7.94
C LEU A 28 -0.36 -17.90 -6.95
N ALA A 29 -0.99 -18.02 -5.79
CA ALA A 29 -1.00 -16.94 -4.81
C ALA A 29 0.41 -16.76 -4.22
N ILE A 30 0.87 -15.50 -4.17
CA ILE A 30 2.15 -15.15 -3.56
C ILE A 30 2.10 -15.50 -2.06
N THR A 31 2.98 -16.39 -1.64
CA THR A 31 3.13 -16.80 -0.24
C THR A 31 3.78 -15.68 0.59
N ASP A 32 3.58 -15.71 1.91
CA ASP A 32 4.21 -14.73 2.82
C ASP A 32 5.74 -14.74 2.72
N ALA A 33 6.35 -15.92 2.56
CA ALA A 33 7.80 -16.05 2.37
C ALA A 33 8.27 -15.35 1.07
N GLN A 34 7.54 -15.52 -0.02
CA GLN A 34 7.81 -14.82 -1.28
C GLN A 34 7.60 -13.30 -1.13
N GLU A 35 6.54 -12.87 -0.43
CA GLU A 35 6.33 -11.45 -0.13
C GLU A 35 7.49 -10.84 0.64
N ILE A 36 7.98 -11.52 1.67
CA ILE A 36 9.13 -11.06 2.48
C ILE A 36 10.40 -10.98 1.63
N ALA A 37 10.67 -11.99 0.79
CA ALA A 37 11.84 -11.99 -0.08
C ALA A 37 11.80 -10.83 -1.08
N MET A 38 10.65 -10.57 -1.70
CA MET A 38 10.45 -9.41 -2.56
C MET A 38 10.64 -8.11 -1.80
N GLY A 39 10.02 -7.97 -0.63
CA GLY A 39 10.11 -6.79 0.22
C GLY A 39 11.55 -6.41 0.54
N ARG A 40 12.38 -7.41 0.90
CA ARG A 40 13.81 -7.21 1.18
C ARG A 40 14.55 -6.67 -0.03
N LYS A 41 14.31 -7.23 -1.22
CA LYS A 41 14.93 -6.73 -2.45
C LYS A 41 14.46 -5.31 -2.77
N MET A 42 13.16 -5.05 -2.65
CA MET A 42 12.60 -3.73 -2.91
C MET A 42 13.11 -2.67 -1.93
N ALA A 43 13.29 -3.05 -0.67
CA ALA A 43 13.86 -2.20 0.36
C ALA A 43 15.30 -1.77 0.03
N GLN A 44 16.14 -2.70 -0.45
CA GLN A 44 17.50 -2.39 -0.87
C GLN A 44 17.50 -1.39 -2.04
N GLU A 45 16.70 -1.63 -3.07
CA GLU A 45 16.60 -0.74 -4.22
C GLU A 45 16.02 0.64 -3.88
N ALA A 46 15.06 0.73 -2.95
CA ALA A 46 14.52 2.01 -2.50
C ALA A 46 15.60 2.91 -1.88
N VAL A 47 16.47 2.35 -1.04
CA VAL A 47 17.60 3.08 -0.41
C VAL A 47 18.64 3.49 -1.45
N MET A 48 18.87 2.65 -2.46
CA MET A 48 19.85 2.92 -3.53
C MET A 48 19.38 3.99 -4.52
N PHE A 49 18.11 3.94 -4.95
CA PHE A 49 17.63 4.72 -6.10
C PHE A 49 16.71 5.89 -5.73
N ARG A 50 16.15 5.95 -4.52
CA ARG A 50 15.34 7.10 -4.09
C ARG A 50 16.13 8.05 -3.20
N ALA A 51 16.52 7.59 -2.02
CA ALA A 51 17.31 8.36 -1.07
C ALA A 51 17.89 7.44 0.02
N PRO A 52 19.04 7.79 0.61
CA PRO A 52 19.60 7.02 1.73
C PRO A 52 18.65 7.03 2.93
N GLU A 53 18.63 5.94 3.67
CA GLU A 53 17.93 5.85 4.96
C GLU A 53 18.59 6.79 5.98
N LEU A 54 17.80 7.48 6.80
CA LEU A 54 18.33 8.17 7.97
C LEU A 54 18.85 7.17 9.00
N SER A 55 19.80 7.60 9.82
CA SER A 55 20.25 6.79 10.97
C SER A 55 19.03 6.33 11.80
N PRO A 56 18.99 5.06 12.26
CA PRO A 56 17.96 4.57 13.18
C PRO A 56 17.83 5.41 14.46
N ASP A 57 18.93 6.04 14.90
CA ASP A 57 19.00 6.88 16.10
C ASP A 57 18.60 8.34 15.85
N ALA A 58 18.34 8.72 14.59
CA ALA A 58 17.84 10.06 14.30
C ALA A 58 16.47 10.27 14.97
N PRO A 59 16.17 11.47 15.53
CA PRO A 59 14.89 11.72 16.20
C PRO A 59 13.66 11.40 15.34
N ALA A 60 13.72 11.65 14.03
CA ALA A 60 12.67 11.31 13.09
C ALA A 60 12.48 9.78 12.96
N SER A 61 13.58 9.02 12.87
CA SER A 61 13.57 7.56 12.79
C SER A 61 13.01 6.93 14.06
N ILE A 62 13.43 7.40 15.24
CA ILE A 62 12.91 6.92 16.54
C ILE A 62 11.40 7.16 16.62
N ARG A 63 10.94 8.37 16.28
CA ARG A 63 9.51 8.73 16.28
C ARG A 63 8.69 7.83 15.35
N VAL A 64 9.14 7.65 14.12
CA VAL A 64 8.46 6.82 13.10
C VAL A 64 8.41 5.36 13.52
N GLN A 65 9.52 4.80 14.00
CA GLN A 65 9.56 3.42 14.49
C GLN A 65 8.65 3.19 15.69
N ARG A 66 8.68 4.10 16.67
CA ARG A 66 7.82 4.05 17.87
C ARG A 66 6.35 4.03 17.51
N ILE A 67 5.91 4.94 16.64
CA ILE A 67 4.50 5.03 16.22
C ILE A 67 4.13 3.80 15.36
N GLY A 68 4.93 3.50 14.34
CA GLY A 68 4.70 2.40 13.40
C GLY A 68 4.58 1.05 14.09
N ALA A 69 5.47 0.73 15.03
CA ALA A 69 5.45 -0.53 15.76
C ALA A 69 4.10 -0.83 16.47
N ARG A 70 3.33 0.21 16.82
CA ARG A 70 2.00 0.04 17.41
C ARG A 70 0.98 -0.49 16.41
N PHE A 71 1.07 -0.08 15.14
CA PHE A 71 0.21 -0.58 14.06
C PHE A 71 0.59 -1.99 13.66
N ALA A 72 1.88 -2.32 13.57
CA ALA A 72 2.33 -3.70 13.36
C ALA A 72 1.76 -4.65 14.43
N ARG A 73 1.65 -4.19 15.68
CA ARG A 73 0.99 -4.93 16.78
C ARG A 73 -0.54 -5.02 16.66
N LEU A 74 -1.19 -4.32 15.75
CA LEU A 74 -2.62 -4.49 15.46
C LEU A 74 -2.90 -5.25 14.17
N SER A 75 -1.90 -5.43 13.29
CA SER A 75 -2.03 -6.23 12.08
C SER A 75 -2.39 -7.69 12.38
N ALA A 76 -3.25 -8.26 11.53
CA ALA A 76 -3.57 -9.69 11.55
C ALA A 76 -2.40 -10.56 11.06
N ARG A 77 -1.46 -9.99 10.29
CA ARG A 77 -0.32 -10.70 9.69
C ARG A 77 0.91 -10.73 10.62
N ARG A 78 0.80 -11.46 11.73
CA ARG A 78 1.80 -11.51 12.82
C ARG A 78 3.19 -12.01 12.43
N ASN A 79 3.27 -12.83 11.38
CA ASN A 79 4.49 -13.41 10.85
C ASN A 79 5.27 -12.47 9.92
N ILE A 80 4.74 -11.28 9.63
CA ILE A 80 5.39 -10.31 8.75
C ILE A 80 6.35 -9.42 9.54
N PRO A 81 7.64 -9.30 9.12
CA PRO A 81 8.62 -8.47 9.78
C PRO A 81 8.46 -7.00 9.38
N TYR A 82 7.48 -6.32 9.96
CA TYR A 82 7.24 -4.89 9.72
C TYR A 82 8.45 -4.04 10.11
N THR A 83 8.91 -3.19 9.19
CA THR A 83 9.97 -2.20 9.46
C THR A 83 9.52 -0.82 9.00
N TYR A 84 9.80 0.21 9.79
CA TYR A 84 9.41 1.59 9.48
C TYR A 84 10.67 2.44 9.33
N LYS A 85 10.91 2.93 8.11
CA LYS A 85 12.18 3.56 7.73
C LYS A 85 11.95 4.96 7.20
N VAL A 86 12.81 5.89 7.61
CA VAL A 86 12.78 7.26 7.11
C VAL A 86 13.84 7.43 6.04
N LEU A 87 13.41 7.78 4.83
CA LEU A 87 14.33 8.14 3.75
C LEU A 87 14.70 9.62 3.90
N ASN A 88 15.98 9.97 3.77
CA ASN A 88 16.49 11.34 3.81
C ASN A 88 16.14 12.14 2.53
N ASP A 89 14.93 11.94 2.01
CA ASP A 89 14.34 12.70 0.93
C ASP A 89 13.60 13.92 1.50
N ARG A 90 14.17 15.09 1.26
CA ARG A 90 13.63 16.40 1.66
C ARG A 90 12.84 17.08 0.55
N LYS A 91 12.75 16.46 -0.63
CA LYS A 91 12.16 17.02 -1.85
C LYS A 91 10.81 16.38 -2.15
N THR A 92 10.65 15.08 -1.96
CA THR A 92 9.40 14.37 -2.30
C THR A 92 8.51 14.18 -1.07
N LEU A 93 7.23 14.51 -1.18
CA LEU A 93 6.23 14.19 -0.16
C LEU A 93 5.70 12.78 -0.48
N ASN A 94 6.16 11.75 0.23
CA ASN A 94 5.74 10.38 -0.07
C ASN A 94 5.87 9.42 1.13
N ALA A 95 5.04 8.39 1.15
CA ALA A 95 5.18 7.17 1.93
C ALA A 95 4.78 5.98 1.06
N PHE A 96 5.32 4.80 1.33
CA PHE A 96 4.93 3.59 0.60
C PHE A 96 5.28 2.33 1.38
N ALA A 97 4.48 1.30 1.16
CA ALA A 97 4.70 -0.04 1.65
C ALA A 97 5.21 -0.99 0.56
N ALA A 98 6.33 -1.67 0.83
CA ALA A 98 6.76 -2.81 0.05
C ALA A 98 6.06 -4.10 0.56
N PRO A 99 5.92 -5.14 -0.29
CA PRO A 99 5.38 -6.43 0.15
C PRO A 99 6.19 -6.97 1.33
N GLY A 100 5.55 -7.72 2.23
CA GLY A 100 6.27 -8.44 3.28
C GLY A 100 6.89 -7.60 4.40
N GLY A 101 6.43 -6.35 4.62
CA GLY A 101 6.70 -5.62 5.87
C GLY A 101 7.40 -4.27 5.78
N PRO A 102 8.29 -3.98 4.80
CA PRO A 102 8.99 -2.71 4.77
C PRO A 102 8.07 -1.54 4.43
N ILE A 103 8.04 -0.53 5.29
CA ILE A 103 7.32 0.73 5.12
C ILE A 103 8.32 1.86 5.13
N PHE A 104 8.22 2.74 4.15
CA PHE A 104 9.09 3.89 3.97
C PHE A 104 8.30 5.18 4.02
N ILE A 105 8.90 6.21 4.60
CA ILE A 105 8.36 7.56 4.61
C ILE A 105 9.49 8.55 4.33
N THR A 106 9.24 9.55 3.49
CA THR A 106 10.23 10.60 3.24
C THR A 106 10.34 11.56 4.41
N LEU A 107 11.53 12.08 4.69
CA LEU A 107 11.73 13.08 5.73
C LEU A 107 10.87 14.32 5.49
N LYS A 108 10.61 14.71 4.23
CA LYS A 108 9.67 15.79 3.91
C LYS A 108 8.25 15.49 4.40
N LEU A 109 7.75 14.26 4.26
CA LEU A 109 6.41 13.90 4.74
C LEU A 109 6.36 13.81 6.27
N VAL A 110 7.41 13.29 6.92
CA VAL A 110 7.53 13.33 8.39
C VAL A 110 7.44 14.77 8.91
N ASN A 111 8.13 15.71 8.27
CA ASN A 111 8.12 17.13 8.65
C ASN A 111 6.85 17.86 8.19
N PHE A 112 6.12 17.32 7.22
CA PHE A 112 4.85 17.88 6.80
C PHE A 112 3.75 17.60 7.82
N ALA A 113 3.73 16.41 8.43
CA ALA A 113 2.78 16.04 9.47
C ALA A 113 2.89 16.99 10.68
N ARG A 114 1.77 17.61 11.08
CA ARG A 114 1.74 18.61 12.17
C ARG A 114 1.94 17.99 13.54
N ASN A 115 1.56 16.72 13.69
CA ASN A 115 1.61 16.03 14.95
C ASN A 115 1.67 14.51 14.79
N ASP A 116 1.73 13.80 15.92
CA ASP A 116 1.80 12.34 15.96
C ASP A 116 0.54 11.67 15.43
N ALA A 117 -0.65 12.29 15.51
CA ALA A 117 -1.87 11.71 14.94
C ALA A 117 -1.84 11.70 13.41
N GLU A 118 -1.41 12.81 12.79
CA GLU A 118 -1.24 12.90 11.33
C GLU A 118 -0.13 11.97 10.84
N LEU A 119 0.97 11.82 11.60
CA LEU A 119 2.00 10.85 11.26
C LEU A 119 1.49 9.41 11.42
N ALA A 120 0.76 9.15 12.50
CA ALA A 120 0.15 7.85 12.78
C ALA A 120 -0.88 7.45 11.71
N SER A 121 -1.66 8.40 11.17
CA SER A 121 -2.61 8.08 10.09
C SER A 121 -1.92 7.59 8.82
N ILE A 122 -0.80 8.22 8.43
CA ILE A 122 0.01 7.77 7.29
C ILE A 122 0.56 6.36 7.56
N LEU A 123 1.23 6.15 8.70
CA LEU A 123 1.87 4.87 9.00
C LEU A 123 0.83 3.74 9.17
N GLY A 124 -0.33 4.04 9.76
CA GLY A 124 -1.45 3.12 9.86
C GLY A 124 -2.03 2.73 8.50
N HIS A 125 -2.15 3.69 7.59
CA HIS A 125 -2.61 3.47 6.22
C HIS A 125 -1.64 2.55 5.44
N GLU A 126 -0.33 2.84 5.46
CA GLU A 126 0.68 1.98 4.82
C GLU A 126 0.72 0.57 5.44
N THR A 127 0.55 0.47 6.76
CA THR A 127 0.47 -0.82 7.45
C THR A 127 -0.76 -1.61 6.98
N ALA A 128 -1.90 -0.94 6.75
CA ALA A 128 -3.13 -1.55 6.29
C ALA A 128 -2.99 -2.11 4.87
N HIS A 129 -2.23 -1.47 3.98
CA HIS A 129 -1.93 -2.03 2.66
C HIS A 129 -1.21 -3.39 2.72
N ILE A 130 -0.26 -3.54 3.64
CA ILE A 130 0.44 -4.83 3.84
C ILE A 130 -0.50 -5.84 4.49
N ASP A 131 -1.25 -5.44 5.51
CA ASP A 131 -2.21 -6.30 6.21
C ASP A 131 -3.23 -6.92 5.24
N GLN A 132 -3.74 -6.10 4.31
CA GLN A 132 -4.73 -6.52 3.31
C GLN A 132 -4.13 -7.11 2.04
N LYS A 133 -2.80 -7.27 1.99
CA LYS A 133 -2.05 -7.79 0.83
C LYS A 133 -2.32 -7.03 -0.47
N HIS A 134 -2.62 -5.72 -0.42
CA HIS A 134 -3.06 -4.96 -1.59
C HIS A 134 -2.04 -5.03 -2.74
N LEU A 135 -0.75 -4.82 -2.44
CA LEU A 135 0.29 -4.88 -3.47
C LEU A 135 0.50 -6.33 -3.96
N SER A 136 0.55 -7.30 -3.05
CA SER A 136 0.74 -8.72 -3.40
C SER A 136 -0.39 -9.25 -4.29
N LYS A 137 -1.66 -8.97 -3.97
CA LYS A 137 -2.83 -9.32 -4.80
C LYS A 137 -2.74 -8.71 -6.20
N ARG A 138 -2.20 -7.49 -6.32
CA ARG A 138 -1.99 -6.82 -7.62
C ARG A 138 -0.85 -7.44 -8.41
N LEU A 139 0.28 -7.74 -7.78
CA LEU A 139 1.40 -8.42 -8.41
C LEU A 139 0.99 -9.80 -8.92
N ASP A 140 0.23 -10.54 -8.12
CA ASP A 140 -0.37 -11.83 -8.46
C ASP A 140 -1.35 -11.72 -9.64
N LYS A 141 -2.23 -10.70 -9.67
CA LYS A 141 -3.10 -10.43 -10.83
C LYS A 141 -2.29 -10.12 -12.09
N TYR A 142 -1.24 -9.30 -11.98
CA TYR A 142 -0.38 -8.96 -13.10
C TYR A 142 0.38 -10.19 -13.63
N GLN A 143 0.91 -11.02 -12.72
CA GLN A 143 1.51 -12.31 -13.05
C GLN A 143 0.58 -13.20 -13.86
N ARG A 144 -0.64 -13.41 -13.35
CA ARG A 144 -1.63 -14.23 -14.05
C ARG A 144 -1.93 -13.70 -15.46
N ALA A 145 -2.06 -12.38 -15.62
CA ALA A 145 -2.26 -11.77 -16.93
C ALA A 145 -1.08 -12.00 -17.88
N GLN A 146 0.16 -11.93 -17.39
CA GLN A 146 1.34 -12.20 -18.22
C GLN A 146 1.45 -13.69 -18.58
N HIS A 147 1.17 -14.59 -17.62
CA HIS A 147 1.13 -16.02 -17.86
C HIS A 147 0.05 -16.41 -18.87
N SER A 148 -1.16 -15.85 -18.77
CA SER A 148 -2.23 -16.13 -19.72
C SER A 148 -1.91 -15.61 -21.12
N ALA A 149 -1.31 -14.42 -21.23
CA ALA A 149 -0.83 -13.89 -22.50
C ALA A 149 0.26 -14.77 -23.13
N ALA A 150 1.19 -15.30 -22.34
CA ALA A 150 2.24 -16.21 -22.80
C ALA A 150 1.70 -17.57 -23.27
N LEU A 151 0.66 -18.10 -22.61
CA LEU A 151 -0.02 -19.32 -23.05
C LEU A 151 -0.79 -19.11 -24.35
N LEU A 152 -1.46 -17.96 -24.49
CA LEU A 152 -2.17 -17.59 -25.72
C LEU A 152 -1.19 -17.43 -26.89
N SER A 153 -0.07 -16.73 -26.69
CA SER A 153 0.95 -16.57 -27.73
C SER A 153 1.58 -17.91 -28.12
N LYS A 154 1.87 -18.80 -27.15
CA LYS A 154 2.34 -20.17 -27.44
C LYS A 154 1.35 -20.95 -28.31
N LYS A 155 0.05 -20.81 -28.04
CA LYS A 155 -1.02 -21.52 -28.77
C LYS A 155 -1.25 -20.96 -30.18
N LEU A 156 -1.08 -19.65 -30.37
CA LEU A 156 -1.31 -18.97 -31.65
C LEU A 156 -0.06 -18.98 -32.58
N LEU A 157 1.14 -18.89 -32.01
CA LEU A 157 2.37 -18.63 -32.77
C LEU A 157 3.37 -19.81 -32.79
N GLY A 158 3.09 -20.91 -32.07
CA GLY A 158 3.90 -22.14 -32.13
C GLY A 158 5.35 -21.96 -31.65
N SER A 159 5.56 -22.01 -30.32
CA SER A 159 6.87 -21.92 -29.58
C SER A 159 7.55 -20.52 -29.62
N SER A 160 8.26 -19.99 -28.62
CA SER A 160 9.16 -20.57 -27.60
C SER A 160 9.29 -19.68 -26.34
N GLY A 161 8.32 -18.81 -26.04
CA GLY A 161 8.52 -17.66 -25.15
C GLY A 161 8.07 -17.79 -23.69
N ALA A 162 7.85 -19.00 -23.15
CA ALA A 162 7.46 -19.14 -21.75
C ALA A 162 8.64 -18.78 -20.84
N ARG A 163 8.76 -17.51 -20.45
CA ARG A 163 9.69 -17.08 -19.40
C ARG A 163 9.41 -17.92 -18.15
N LYS A 164 10.46 -18.54 -17.58
CA LYS A 164 10.31 -19.30 -16.35
C LYS A 164 9.77 -18.39 -15.26
N HIS A 165 8.99 -18.93 -14.32
CA HIS A 165 8.47 -18.18 -13.17
C HIS A 165 9.60 -17.39 -12.46
N GLU A 166 10.79 -17.98 -12.33
CA GLU A 166 12.00 -17.32 -11.80
C GLU A 166 12.49 -16.12 -12.64
N ASP A 167 12.38 -16.17 -13.97
CA ASP A 167 12.78 -15.05 -14.84
C ASP A 167 11.81 -13.87 -14.75
N PHE A 168 10.52 -14.16 -14.53
CA PHE A 168 9.52 -13.13 -14.24
C PHE A 168 9.83 -12.45 -12.89
N TRP A 169 10.12 -13.24 -11.85
CA TRP A 169 10.51 -12.70 -10.55
C TRP A 169 11.81 -11.91 -10.60
N ARG A 170 12.74 -12.26 -11.50
CA ARG A 170 13.96 -11.48 -11.79
C ARG A 170 13.68 -10.20 -12.60
N GLY A 171 12.64 -10.17 -13.43
CA GLY A 171 12.22 -8.98 -14.19
C GLY A 171 11.34 -7.99 -13.40
N LEU A 172 10.62 -8.47 -12.39
CA LEU A 172 9.83 -7.64 -11.47
C LEU A 172 10.70 -6.80 -10.53
N THR A 173 12.02 -7.03 -10.53
CA THR A 173 12.97 -6.40 -9.62
C THR A 173 13.49 -5.07 -10.13
N THR A 174 12.66 -4.35 -10.87
CA THR A 174 12.86 -2.92 -11.07
C THR A 174 11.85 -2.25 -10.15
N VAL A 175 12.25 -1.94 -8.92
CA VAL A 175 11.43 -1.27 -7.88
C VAL A 175 10.62 -0.08 -8.39
N GLY A 176 11.16 0.64 -9.38
CA GLY A 176 10.47 1.72 -10.06
C GLY A 176 9.12 1.27 -10.61
N PHE A 177 9.09 0.24 -11.45
CA PHE A 177 7.87 -0.20 -12.14
C PHE A 177 6.76 -0.63 -11.18
N ALA A 178 7.07 -1.47 -10.18
CA ALA A 178 6.04 -2.00 -9.27
C ALA A 178 5.47 -0.94 -8.31
N LEU A 179 6.26 0.05 -7.89
CA LEU A 179 5.80 1.07 -6.93
C LEU A 179 5.24 2.33 -7.60
N THR A 180 5.64 2.68 -8.83
CA THR A 180 5.14 3.89 -9.50
C THR A 180 3.99 3.61 -10.46
N GLU A 181 3.92 2.43 -11.09
CA GLU A 181 2.86 2.11 -12.07
C GLU A 181 1.65 1.38 -11.46
N LEU A 182 1.80 0.78 -10.28
CA LEU A 182 0.71 0.02 -9.63
C LEU A 182 -0.06 0.86 -8.61
N ALA A 183 -0.56 2.02 -9.04
CA ALA A 183 -1.45 2.88 -8.26
C ALA A 183 -2.62 2.09 -7.66
N TYR A 184 -2.79 2.08 -6.33
CA TYR A 184 -3.82 1.29 -5.65
C TYR A 184 -5.23 1.59 -6.21
N SER A 185 -6.12 0.59 -6.21
CA SER A 185 -7.50 0.86 -6.64
C SER A 185 -8.23 1.67 -5.57
N ARG A 186 -9.33 2.34 -5.94
CA ARG A 186 -10.13 3.13 -4.99
C ARG A 186 -10.67 2.28 -3.83
N GLU A 187 -10.94 1.01 -4.10
CA GLU A 187 -11.40 0.04 -3.11
C GLU A 187 -10.28 -0.29 -2.12
N ASN A 188 -9.06 -0.56 -2.62
CA ASN A 188 -7.88 -0.81 -1.76
C ASN A 188 -7.61 0.40 -0.85
N GLU A 189 -7.64 1.61 -1.40
CA GLU A 189 -7.45 2.84 -0.65
C GLU A 189 -8.54 3.03 0.43
N SER A 190 -9.80 2.78 0.08
CA SER A 190 -10.92 2.87 1.02
C SER A 190 -10.84 1.81 2.11
N GLU A 191 -10.38 0.60 1.79
CA GLU A 191 -10.16 -0.46 2.77
C GLU A 191 -9.03 -0.09 3.75
N ALA A 192 -7.90 0.40 3.23
CA ALA A 192 -6.77 0.85 4.03
C ALA A 192 -7.14 2.02 4.96
N ASP A 193 -7.92 2.99 4.46
CA ASP A 193 -8.43 4.12 5.24
C ASP A 193 -9.30 3.69 6.42
N LYS A 194 -10.29 2.82 6.17
CA LYS A 194 -11.21 2.34 7.19
C LYS A 194 -10.45 1.57 8.28
N LEU A 195 -9.55 0.68 7.87
CA LEU A 195 -8.74 -0.10 8.80
C LEU A 195 -7.80 0.79 9.62
N SER A 196 -7.12 1.73 8.97
CA SER A 196 -6.25 2.71 9.63
C SER A 196 -7.03 3.52 10.66
N ALA A 197 -8.19 4.09 10.32
CA ALA A 197 -9.01 4.87 11.24
C ALA A 197 -9.43 4.07 12.49
N ARG A 198 -9.83 2.80 12.31
CA ARG A 198 -10.16 1.91 13.43
C ARG A 198 -8.94 1.62 14.31
N TRP A 199 -7.76 1.39 13.73
CA TRP A 199 -6.53 1.21 14.48
C TRP A 199 -6.12 2.49 15.22
N MET A 200 -6.24 3.65 14.58
CA MET A 200 -5.98 4.95 15.22
C MET A 200 -6.82 5.10 16.48
N SER A 201 -8.12 4.87 16.39
CA SER A 201 -9.01 4.91 17.55
C SER A 201 -8.63 3.90 18.62
N LYS A 202 -8.35 2.63 18.26
CA LYS A 202 -7.91 1.61 19.23
C LYS A 202 -6.61 1.99 19.95
N LEU A 203 -5.72 2.72 19.27
CA LEU A 203 -4.49 3.19 19.87
C LEU A 203 -4.70 4.44 20.73
N GLY A 204 -5.83 5.17 20.62
CA GLY A 204 -6.02 6.48 21.24
C GLY A 204 -5.43 7.63 20.41
N TYR A 205 -5.42 7.53 19.07
CA TYR A 205 -5.17 8.66 18.20
C TYR A 205 -6.49 9.23 17.69
N ASP A 206 -6.51 10.51 17.33
CA ASP A 206 -7.67 11.11 16.67
C ASP A 206 -7.83 10.54 15.25
N PRO A 207 -8.86 9.72 14.98
CA PRO A 207 -9.08 9.12 13.66
C PRO A 207 -9.38 10.16 12.56
N ARG A 208 -9.72 11.41 12.94
CA ARG A 208 -9.92 12.51 11.99
C ARG A 208 -8.61 13.04 11.41
N ALA A 209 -7.45 12.66 11.97
CA ALA A 209 -6.17 13.16 11.48
C ALA A 209 -5.86 12.75 10.02
N THR A 210 -6.39 11.60 9.56
CA THR A 210 -6.36 11.21 8.13
C THR A 210 -7.04 12.27 7.26
N VAL A 211 -8.23 12.73 7.67
CA VAL A 211 -8.98 13.77 6.95
C VAL A 211 -8.22 15.10 6.97
N ASN A 212 -7.64 15.46 8.10
CA ASN A 212 -6.88 16.70 8.26
C ASN A 212 -5.66 16.74 7.33
N ILE A 213 -4.81 15.71 7.37
CA ILE A 213 -3.60 15.69 6.55
C ILE A 213 -3.92 15.66 5.05
N PHE A 214 -4.92 14.90 4.62
CA PHE A 214 -5.37 14.87 3.22
C PHE A 214 -5.90 16.22 2.76
N THR A 215 -6.67 16.91 3.61
CA THR A 215 -7.18 18.25 3.29
C THR A 215 -6.01 19.22 3.09
N ARG A 216 -4.99 19.19 3.96
CA ARG A 216 -3.80 20.03 3.82
C ARG A 216 -2.96 19.68 2.60
N MET A 217 -2.85 18.39 2.25
CA MET A 217 -2.19 17.96 1.02
C MET A 217 -2.92 18.54 -0.21
N ARG A 218 -4.25 18.50 -0.25
CA ARG A 218 -5.05 19.11 -1.35
C ARG A 218 -4.91 20.62 -1.44
N GLU A 219 -4.92 21.32 -0.32
CA GLU A 219 -4.73 22.78 -0.30
C GLU A 219 -3.36 23.17 -0.85
N ARG A 220 -2.33 22.37 -0.56
CA ARG A 220 -0.99 22.59 -1.08
C ARG A 220 -0.86 22.23 -2.57
N GLU A 221 -1.62 21.25 -3.06
CA GLU A 221 -1.64 20.84 -4.48
C GLU A 221 -2.04 22.02 -5.38
N LYS A 222 -3.05 22.80 -4.95
CA LYS A 222 -3.49 24.00 -5.65
C LYS A 222 -2.39 25.05 -5.84
N ASN A 223 -1.33 25.00 -5.03
CA ASN A 223 -0.24 25.98 -4.99
C ASN A 223 1.12 25.40 -5.44
N SER A 224 1.24 24.07 -5.61
CA SER A 224 2.48 23.39 -5.99
C SER A 224 2.19 21.99 -6.54
N VAL A 225 2.29 21.84 -7.86
CA VAL A 225 1.77 20.68 -8.61
C VAL A 225 2.71 19.46 -8.55
N SER A 226 4.04 19.65 -8.56
CA SER A 226 4.97 18.55 -8.86
C SER A 226 5.11 17.48 -7.77
N ASP A 227 5.07 17.86 -6.50
CA ASP A 227 5.43 16.96 -5.40
C ASP A 227 4.25 16.12 -4.92
N LEU A 228 3.04 16.66 -5.01
CA LEU A 228 1.80 16.00 -4.58
C LEU A 228 1.24 15.09 -5.67
N GLN A 229 1.52 15.39 -6.94
CA GLN A 229 1.26 14.48 -8.05
C GLN A 229 1.90 13.10 -7.84
N ARG A 230 3.08 13.04 -7.19
CA ARG A 230 3.76 11.77 -6.88
C ARG A 230 3.12 10.96 -5.75
N TYR A 231 2.50 11.61 -4.77
CA TYR A 231 1.73 10.92 -3.74
C TYR A 231 0.41 10.42 -4.33
N PHE A 232 -0.29 11.26 -5.09
CA PHE A 232 -1.57 10.88 -5.70
C PHE A 232 -1.46 9.94 -6.90
N SER A 233 -0.27 9.85 -7.52
CA SER A 233 -0.02 8.82 -8.53
C SER A 233 -0.06 7.42 -7.94
N THR A 234 0.27 7.25 -6.65
CA THR A 234 0.16 5.94 -5.98
C THR A 234 -1.14 5.80 -5.19
N HIS A 235 -1.72 6.92 -4.72
CA HIS A 235 -2.96 6.97 -3.94
C HIS A 235 -4.03 7.87 -4.63
N PRO A 236 -4.94 7.29 -5.44
CA PRO A 236 -5.94 8.04 -6.20
C PRO A 236 -6.89 8.92 -5.34
N PRO A 237 -7.63 9.86 -5.96
CA PRO A 237 -8.07 11.11 -5.34
C PRO A 237 -9.02 10.97 -4.14
N MET A 238 -8.95 11.98 -3.27
CA MET A 238 -9.37 11.92 -1.86
C MET A 238 -10.81 12.36 -1.55
N ALA A 239 -11.52 13.07 -2.44
CA ALA A 239 -12.77 13.74 -2.06
C ALA A 239 -13.84 12.78 -1.51
N ASP A 240 -14.09 11.68 -2.24
CA ASP A 240 -15.07 10.66 -1.83
C ASP A 240 -14.60 9.89 -0.58
N ARG A 241 -13.29 9.66 -0.48
CA ARG A 241 -12.66 8.97 0.66
C ARG A 241 -12.76 9.78 1.95
N VAL A 242 -12.55 11.10 1.89
CA VAL A 242 -12.72 12.01 3.03
C VAL A 242 -14.15 11.96 3.54
N LYS A 243 -15.13 12.09 2.65
CA LYS A 243 -16.55 12.01 3.02
C LYS A 243 -16.89 10.66 3.64
N LEU A 244 -16.43 9.58 3.01
CA LEU A 244 -16.63 8.21 3.51
C LEU A 244 -16.02 8.03 4.93
N LEU A 245 -14.80 8.50 5.14
CA LEU A 245 -14.13 8.42 6.44
C LEU A 245 -14.87 9.22 7.51
N GLN A 246 -15.32 10.43 7.20
CA GLN A 246 -16.09 11.25 8.15
C GLN A 246 -17.36 10.53 8.61
N THR A 247 -18.17 10.03 7.65
CA THR A 247 -19.37 9.27 7.97
C THR A 247 -19.06 8.01 8.78
N MET A 248 -17.99 7.29 8.44
CA MET A 248 -17.61 6.07 9.17
C MET A 248 -17.14 6.37 10.60
N ILE A 249 -16.34 7.42 10.80
CA ILE A 249 -15.83 7.83 12.12
C ILE A 249 -16.99 8.11 13.07
N GLU A 250 -18.04 8.78 12.57
CA GLU A 250 -19.25 9.08 13.33
C GLU A 250 -20.08 7.81 13.59
N ALA A 251 -20.39 7.06 12.53
CA ALA A 251 -21.24 5.87 12.61
C ALA A 251 -20.68 4.77 13.54
N GLU A 252 -19.35 4.58 13.55
CA GLU A 252 -18.68 3.60 14.41
C GLU A 252 -18.30 4.15 15.79
N GLY A 253 -18.61 5.43 16.08
CA GLY A 253 -18.27 6.04 17.37
C GLY A 253 -16.76 6.08 17.64
N LEU A 254 -15.94 6.21 16.60
CA LEU A 254 -14.49 6.05 16.67
C LEU A 254 -13.79 7.06 17.59
N LEU A 255 -14.37 8.26 17.77
CA LEU A 255 -13.87 9.23 18.74
C LEU A 255 -14.09 8.79 20.19
N LYS A 256 -15.21 8.12 20.48
CA LYS A 256 -15.48 7.57 21.82
C LYS A 256 -14.51 6.43 22.13
N ILE A 257 -14.24 5.57 21.14
CA ILE A 257 -13.23 4.50 21.26
C ILE A 257 -11.84 5.10 21.53
N ALA A 258 -11.46 6.15 20.79
CA ALA A 258 -10.20 6.85 21.02
C ALA A 258 -10.11 7.45 22.43
N ALA A 259 -11.22 8.02 22.93
CA ALA A 259 -11.28 8.55 24.29
C ALA A 259 -11.04 7.47 25.34
N SER A 260 -11.69 6.31 25.22
CA SER A 260 -11.51 5.18 26.13
C SER A 260 -10.09 4.58 26.09
N ALA A 261 -9.37 4.74 24.98
CA ALA A 261 -7.99 4.26 24.81
C ALA A 261 -6.91 5.25 25.30
N GLY A 262 -7.28 6.22 26.14
CA GLY A 262 -6.38 7.23 26.69
C GLY A 262 -6.47 8.60 26.02
N GLY A 263 -7.59 8.89 25.35
CA GLY A 263 -7.85 10.19 24.73
C GLY A 263 -7.34 10.28 23.28
N PRO A 264 -7.94 11.12 22.42
CA PRO A 264 -7.37 11.47 21.13
C PRO A 264 -6.02 12.19 21.33
N ARG A 265 -4.92 11.47 21.14
CA ARG A 265 -3.60 12.08 21.20
C ARG A 265 -3.40 12.97 19.99
N LEU A 266 -3.38 14.27 20.24
CA LEU A 266 -3.11 15.27 19.21
C LEU A 266 -1.66 15.71 19.19
N ASN A 267 -0.85 15.48 20.25
CA ASN A 267 0.54 15.91 20.34
C ASN A 267 1.35 14.94 21.21
N ASP A 268 2.19 14.11 20.61
CA ASP A 268 3.17 13.27 21.34
C ASP A 268 4.58 13.46 20.78
N ILE A 269 5.03 14.71 20.74
CA ILE A 269 6.43 15.13 20.97
C ILE A 269 6.41 16.66 21.06
N THR A 270 6.88 17.17 22.18
CA THR A 270 7.33 18.53 22.42
C THR A 270 8.22 18.99 21.25
N LEU A 271 7.64 19.74 20.30
CA LEU A 271 8.42 20.55 19.37
C LEU A 271 8.66 21.89 20.06
N GLN A 272 9.92 22.33 20.11
CA GLN A 272 10.26 23.66 20.61
C GLN A 272 9.37 24.72 19.92
N PRO A 273 8.90 25.74 20.66
CA PRO A 273 8.08 26.80 20.08
C PRO A 273 8.75 27.40 18.85
N LEU A 274 7.97 27.55 17.77
CA LEU A 274 8.34 28.21 16.51
C LEU A 274 8.83 29.67 16.69
N GLU A 275 8.83 30.20 17.91
CA GLU A 275 9.32 31.54 18.22
C GLU A 275 10.84 31.70 18.01
N LYS A 276 11.63 30.62 17.99
CA LYS A 276 13.09 30.72 17.75
C LYS A 276 13.52 30.78 16.28
N MET A 277 12.62 30.64 15.30
CA MET A 277 12.96 30.86 13.89
C MET A 277 12.71 32.28 13.40
N LYS A 278 12.02 33.13 14.19
CA LYS A 278 11.84 34.56 13.87
C LYS A 278 12.99 35.45 14.36
N ALA A 279 13.93 34.90 15.15
CA ALA A 279 15.06 35.67 15.69
C ALA A 279 16.32 35.66 14.80
N GLY A 280 16.33 34.92 13.68
CA GLY A 280 17.49 34.79 12.79
C GLY A 280 17.35 35.44 11.42
N ALA A 281 16.27 36.19 11.18
CA ALA A 281 16.08 36.99 9.98
C ALA A 281 15.95 38.46 10.40
N ARG A 282 17.08 39.06 10.77
CA ARG A 282 17.32 40.50 10.66
C ARG A 282 18.46 40.68 9.69
#